data_AF-L9Y5A3-F1
#
_entry.id   AF-L9Y5A3-F1
#
_cell.length_a   1.000
_cell.length_b   1.000
_cell.length_c   1.000
_cell.angle_alpha   90.00
_cell.angle_beta   90.00
_cell.angle_gamma   90.00
#
_symmetry.space_group_name_H-M   'P 1'
#
loop_
_entity.id
_entity.type
_entity.pdbx_description
1 polymer ?
#
loop_
_entity_poly.entity_id
_entity_poly.type
_entity_poly.pdbx_seq_one_letter_code
_entity_poly.pdbx_strand_id
1 'polypeptide(L)' 'MSLEERREYVCVQCGRRETVGDALLSTCQQCGGEMRNVELVRD' A
#
# COMPACT_ATOMS: atom_id res chain seq x y z
N MET A 1 5.61 -14.44 18.15
CA MET A 1 4.61 -13.87 17.22
C MET A 1 5.33 -12.77 16.45
N SER A 2 5.92 -13.06 15.29
CA SER A 2 6.52 -12.01 14.46
C SER A 2 5.39 -11.20 13.87
N LEU A 3 5.30 -9.93 14.23
CA LEU A 3 4.48 -8.96 13.53
C LEU A 3 5.02 -8.90 12.10
N GLU A 4 4.48 -9.71 11.19
CA GLU A 4 4.57 -9.40 9.76
C GLU A 4 4.01 -7.97 9.65
N GLU A 5 4.86 -7.00 9.34
CA GLU A 5 4.49 -5.59 9.21
C GLU A 5 3.59 -5.45 8.00
N ARG A 6 2.31 -5.80 8.17
CA ARG A 6 1.28 -5.61 7.14
C ARG A 6 1.19 -4.13 6.83
N ARG A 7 1.70 -3.75 5.65
CA ARG A 7 1.65 -2.39 5.14
C ARG A 7 0.45 -2.27 4.21
N GLU A 8 -0.35 -1.25 4.44
CA GLU A 8 -1.45 -0.89 3.56
C GLU A 8 -0.96 0.14 2.56
N TYR A 9 -1.32 -0.05 1.29
CA TYR A 9 -1.01 0.84 0.19
C TYR A 9 -2.30 1.30 -0.49
N VAL A 10 -2.30 2.54 -0.97
CA VAL A 10 -3.40 3.11 -1.77
C VAL A 10 -2.88 3.58 -3.11
N CYS A 11 -3.60 3.27 -4.18
CA CYS A 11 -3.33 3.82 -5.50
C CYS A 11 -3.75 5.28 -5.56
N VAL A 12 -2.83 6.17 -5.97
CA VAL A 12 -3.15 7.60 -6.12
C VAL A 12 -4.03 7.90 -7.33
N GLN A 13 -4.14 6.96 -8.27
CA GLN A 13 -4.90 7.14 -9.51
C GLN A 13 -6.35 6.61 -9.37
N CYS A 14 -6.52 5.37 -8.92
CA CYS A 14 -7.83 4.73 -8.82
C CYS A 14 -8.37 4.56 -7.39
N GLY A 15 -7.58 4.91 -6.36
CA GLY A 15 -7.98 4.81 -4.95
C GLY A 15 -8.01 3.37 -4.39
N ARG A 16 -7.59 2.37 -5.17
CA ARG A 16 -7.55 0.97 -4.72
C ARG A 16 -6.61 0.79 -3.53
N ARG A 17 -7.07 0.07 -2.51
CA ARG A 17 -6.27 -0.30 -1.35
C ARG A 17 -5.80 -1.75 -1.43
N GLU A 18 -4.54 -1.98 -1.10
CA GLU A 18 -3.93 -3.30 -1.07
C GLU A 18 -3.11 -3.45 0.22
N THR A 19 -3.16 -4.63 0.84
CA THR A 19 -2.41 -4.95 2.06
C THR A 19 -1.39 -6.03 1.74
N VAL A 20 -0.12 -5.77 2.05
CA VAL A 20 1.00 -6.68 1.79
C VAL A 20 1.78 -6.92 3.06
N GLY A 21 2.11 -8.18 3.33
CA GLY A 21 2.75 -8.60 4.58
C GLY A 21 4.25 -8.32 4.66
N ASP A 22 4.96 -8.42 3.53
CA ASP A 22 6.44 -8.30 3.49
C ASP A 22 6.98 -7.68 2.18
N ALA A 23 6.10 -7.34 1.24
CA ALA A 23 6.49 -6.83 -0.08
C ALA A 23 6.20 -5.33 -0.21
N LEU A 24 7.16 -4.59 -0.77
CA LEU A 24 6.94 -3.22 -1.24
C LEU A 24 6.05 -3.26 -2.48
N LEU A 25 4.89 -2.61 -2.42
CA LEU A 25 4.00 -2.47 -3.56
C LEU A 25 4.11 -1.04 -4.11
N SER A 26 4.80 -0.88 -5.23
CA SER A 26 4.98 0.43 -5.88
C SER A 26 3.96 0.72 -6.97
N THR A 27 3.31 -0.31 -7.52
CA THR A 27 2.48 -0.21 -8.73
C THR A 27 1.16 -0.95 -8.56
N CYS A 28 0.06 -0.29 -8.92
CA CYS A 28 -1.28 -0.83 -8.83
C CYS A 28 -1.50 -1.87 -9.92
N GLN A 29 -1.88 -3.08 -9.55
CA GLN A 29 -2.14 -4.14 -10.54
C GLN A 29 -3.40 -3.90 -11.39
N GLN A 30 -4.28 -2.99 -10.98
CA GLN A 30 -5.51 -2.71 -11.72
C GLN A 30 -5.33 -1.65 -12.82
N CYS A 31 -4.62 -0.56 -12.52
CA CYS A 31 -4.52 0.58 -13.43
C CYS A 31 -3.08 0.94 -13.82
N GLY A 32 -2.07 0.29 -13.24
CA GLY A 32 -0.67 0.63 -13.45
C GLY A 32 -0.20 1.90 -12.73
N GLY A 33 -1.08 2.56 -11.96
CA GLY A 33 -0.77 3.77 -11.22
C GLY A 33 0.16 3.54 -10.00
N GLU A 34 0.76 4.62 -9.51
CA GLU A 34 1.62 4.59 -8.32
C GLU A 34 0.81 4.18 -7.06
N MET A 35 1.39 3.29 -6.27
CA MET A 35 0.88 2.89 -4.95
C MET A 35 1.70 3.59 -3.86
N ARG A 36 1.02 4.16 -2.86
CA ARG A 36 1.65 4.82 -1.72
C ARG A 36 1.23 4.18 -0.41
N ASN A 37 2.17 4.11 0.54
CA ASN A 37 1.86 3.68 1.90
C ASN A 37 0.74 4.57 2.48
N VAL A 38 -0.23 3.93 3.13
CA VAL A 38 -1.26 4.61 3.92
C VAL A 38 -0.72 4.88 5.33
N GLU A 39 0.57 5.16 5.48
CA GLU A 39 1.09 5.67 6.76
C GLU A 39 0.38 7.00 7.00
N LEU A 40 -0.66 6.94 7.84
CA LEU A 40 -1.37 8.11 8.33
C LEU A 40 -0.31 8.98 9.00
N VAL A 41 0.13 10.03 8.31
CA VAL A 41 0.84 11.14 8.94
C VAL A 41 -0.08 11.61 10.07
N ARG A 42 0.24 11.22 11.30
CA ARG A 42 -0.34 11.82 12.49
C ARG A 42 0.52 13.03 12.80
N ASP A 43 0.01 14.21 12.46
CA ASP A 43 0.46 15.50 13.02
C ASP A 43 0.49 15.45 14.56
#